data_AF-A0A0R2T3Z8-F1
#
_entry.id   AF-A0A0R2T3Z8-F1
#
_cell.length_a   1.000
_cell.length_b   1.000
_cell.length_c   1.000
_cell.angle_alpha   90.00
_cell.angle_beta   90.00
_cell.angle_gamma   90.00
#
_symmetry.space_group_name_H-M   'P 1'
#
loop_
_entity.id
_entity.type
_entity.pdbx_description
1 polymer ?
#
loop_
_entity_poly.entity_id
_entity_poly.type
_entity_poly.pdbx_seq_one_letter_code
_entity_poly.pdbx_strand_id
1 'polypeptide(L)'
;MNTRLFVSRLLGHFSLCVFAAAFLLLGANYSAAADPESLTSLDTAFYRVQSFDTKAGAKPVAINHLGIETKQAADGGYLITAALEGYPAHAAGLERGDIVLHIDGADFHPVLSLNPRAMEGEFRPHSALAELTYKRGATVLTARVEPVFESLYDSYRSATLNSVLSFAAGNKVIGYVRLWALTRETGDFVTLSQLLQSLHDTDGIVLDLRNSYGYLASEHIDLFRASRSDFLSISLVGKPNSNAIEPEQNRLLPARQRDDSLRAYRKPIAILIDSSTRGAAELLAYQLAKLDRVTTVGEPTLGRLGRYQRRGGVLDYSAADRVLIDGNVFEGIGVKPKRKAPFPFETVSRGDPQFQVAVNVLMGVI
;
A
#
# COMPACT_ATOMS: atom_id res chain seq x y z
N MET A 1 72.71 8.71 -30.68
CA MET A 1 72.20 9.07 -32.02
C MET A 1 71.18 8.01 -32.41
N ASN A 2 69.88 8.28 -32.31
CA ASN A 2 69.01 8.74 -33.42
C ASN A 2 69.02 7.74 -34.60
N THR A 3 67.93 7.22 -35.16
CA THR A 3 66.49 7.52 -35.09
C THR A 3 65.76 6.53 -36.04
N ARG A 4 64.54 6.11 -35.66
CA ARG A 4 63.32 5.97 -36.48
C ARG A 4 63.17 4.94 -37.65
N LEU A 5 61.95 4.38 -37.66
CA LEU A 5 61.11 3.88 -38.78
C LEU A 5 61.50 2.50 -39.34
N PHE A 6 60.62 1.53 -39.60
CA PHE A 6 59.23 1.55 -40.05
C PHE A 6 58.61 0.17 -39.69
N VAL A 7 57.59 0.10 -38.84
CA VAL A 7 56.76 -1.10 -38.66
C VAL A 7 55.52 -0.91 -39.53
N SER A 8 55.47 -1.62 -40.66
CA SER A 8 54.28 -1.71 -41.51
C SER A 8 53.95 -3.19 -41.74
N ARG A 9 52.65 -3.47 -41.81
CA ARG A 9 51.99 -4.78 -42.01
C ARG A 9 51.81 -5.62 -40.75
N LEU A 10 50.76 -5.28 -40.00
CA LEU A 10 49.74 -6.26 -39.63
C LEU A 10 48.43 -5.50 -39.33
N LEU A 11 47.87 -4.87 -40.37
CA LEU A 11 46.50 -4.40 -40.38
C LEU A 11 45.68 -5.40 -41.19
N GLY A 12 44.89 -6.20 -40.50
CA GLY A 12 43.95 -7.12 -41.10
C GLY A 12 43.61 -8.22 -40.10
N HIS A 13 42.37 -8.20 -39.62
CA HIS A 13 41.69 -9.30 -38.92
C HIS A 13 41.78 -9.39 -37.38
N PHE A 14 41.85 -8.28 -36.65
CA PHE A 14 41.51 -8.31 -35.21
C PHE A 14 40.86 -7.00 -34.74
N SER A 15 39.67 -6.66 -35.26
CA SER A 15 38.83 -5.63 -34.62
C SER A 15 37.33 -5.73 -34.94
N LEU A 16 36.83 -6.92 -35.26
CA LEU A 16 35.43 -7.10 -35.62
C LEU A 16 34.75 -8.30 -34.92
N CYS A 17 35.07 -8.57 -33.66
CA CYS A 17 34.36 -9.60 -32.87
C CYS A 17 34.13 -9.27 -31.39
N VAL A 18 34.50 -8.07 -30.89
CA VAL A 18 34.31 -7.74 -29.46
C VAL A 18 33.18 -6.73 -29.21
N PHE A 19 32.62 -6.10 -30.25
CA PHE A 19 31.50 -5.16 -30.10
C PHE A 19 30.11 -5.75 -30.33
N ALA A 20 29.99 -7.06 -30.59
CA ALA A 20 28.70 -7.74 -30.79
C ALA A 20 28.24 -8.60 -29.59
N ALA A 21 29.08 -8.78 -28.56
CA ALA A 21 28.76 -9.65 -27.42
C ALA A 21 28.29 -8.89 -26.15
N ALA A 22 28.32 -7.55 -26.15
CA ALA A 22 27.86 -6.74 -25.01
C ALA A 22 26.42 -6.20 -25.17
N PHE A 23 25.76 -6.42 -26.30
CA PHE A 23 24.40 -5.94 -26.57
C PHE A 23 23.34 -7.06 -26.66
N LEU A 24 23.72 -8.31 -26.38
CA LEU A 24 22.85 -9.49 -26.46
C LEU A 24 22.47 -10.11 -25.10
N LEU A 25 22.76 -9.42 -23.99
CA LEU A 25 22.37 -9.83 -22.63
C LEU A 25 21.38 -8.89 -21.94
N LEU A 26 20.84 -7.89 -22.64
CA LEU A 26 19.81 -6.96 -22.12
C LEU A 26 18.38 -7.24 -22.64
N GLY A 27 18.16 -8.38 -23.30
CA GLY A 27 16.90 -8.67 -24.00
C GLY A 27 16.11 -9.88 -23.50
N ALA A 28 16.46 -10.47 -22.35
CA ALA A 28 15.74 -11.63 -21.83
C ALA A 28 15.49 -11.45 -20.33
N ASN A 29 14.21 -11.58 -19.94
CA ASN A 29 13.65 -11.42 -18.60
C ASN A 29 13.20 -10.01 -18.18
N TYR A 30 12.42 -9.35 -19.04
CA TYR A 30 11.32 -8.51 -18.55
C TYR A 30 9.99 -9.09 -19.03
N SER A 31 9.69 -10.28 -18.51
CA SER A 31 8.33 -10.73 -18.31
C SER A 31 8.27 -11.19 -16.87
N ALA A 32 8.31 -10.22 -15.95
CA ALA A 32 7.57 -10.44 -14.72
C ALA A 32 6.11 -10.42 -15.19
N ALA A 33 5.56 -11.58 -15.46
CA ALA A 33 4.12 -11.74 -15.56
C ALA A 33 3.56 -11.23 -14.23
N ALA A 34 3.16 -9.96 -14.21
CA ALA A 34 2.31 -9.45 -13.15
C ALA A 34 1.06 -10.31 -13.23
N ASP A 35 0.81 -11.15 -12.21
CA ASP A 35 -0.41 -11.93 -12.14
C ASP A 35 -1.59 -10.98 -12.45
N PRO A 36 -2.36 -11.24 -13.52
CA PRO A 36 -3.51 -10.42 -13.86
C PRO A 36 -4.51 -10.57 -12.71
N GLU A 37 -4.56 -9.56 -11.87
CA GLU A 37 -5.51 -9.50 -10.77
C GLU A 37 -6.84 -9.04 -11.36
N SER A 38 -7.74 -10.00 -11.55
CA SER A 38 -9.14 -9.75 -11.90
C SER A 38 -9.98 -9.82 -10.63
N LEU A 39 -10.78 -8.79 -10.39
CA LEU A 39 -11.72 -8.74 -9.27
C LEU A 39 -13.15 -8.84 -9.77
N THR A 40 -13.96 -9.60 -9.05
CA THR A 40 -15.39 -9.81 -9.30
C THR A 40 -16.22 -9.30 -8.13
N SER A 41 -17.54 -9.28 -8.24
CA SER A 41 -18.44 -8.95 -7.13
C SER A 41 -18.34 -9.93 -5.94
N LEU A 42 -17.59 -11.03 -6.05
CA LEU A 42 -17.32 -11.94 -4.94
C LEU A 42 -16.10 -11.49 -4.10
N ASP A 43 -15.30 -10.55 -4.61
CA ASP A 43 -14.11 -10.06 -3.94
C ASP A 43 -14.40 -8.77 -3.18
N THR A 44 -14.08 -8.70 -1.88
CA THR A 44 -14.23 -7.45 -1.12
C THR A 44 -13.42 -6.30 -1.74
N ALA A 45 -12.27 -6.63 -2.34
CA ALA A 45 -11.43 -5.67 -3.06
C ALA A 45 -12.13 -5.02 -4.27
N PHE A 46 -13.10 -5.69 -4.90
CA PHE A 46 -13.88 -5.12 -5.99
C PHE A 46 -14.65 -3.89 -5.53
N TYR A 47 -15.35 -3.99 -4.40
CA TYR A 47 -16.09 -2.87 -3.81
C TYR A 47 -15.15 -1.78 -3.30
N ARG A 48 -13.97 -2.14 -2.77
CA ARG A 48 -12.94 -1.16 -2.38
C ARG A 48 -12.51 -0.34 -3.60
N VAL A 49 -12.06 -1.01 -4.67
CA VAL A 49 -11.60 -0.34 -5.89
C VAL A 49 -12.70 0.56 -6.46
N GLN A 50 -13.93 0.07 -6.60
CA GLN A 50 -15.05 0.90 -7.08
C GLN A 50 -15.29 2.14 -6.21
N SER A 51 -15.21 1.98 -4.89
CA SER A 51 -15.49 3.07 -3.96
C SER A 51 -14.47 4.20 -4.11
N PHE A 52 -13.19 3.88 -4.37
CA PHE A 52 -12.12 4.87 -4.58
C PHE A 52 -12.06 5.41 -6.02
N ASP A 53 -12.60 4.70 -7.00
CA ASP A 53 -12.70 5.13 -8.41
C ASP A 53 -14.04 5.83 -8.74
N THR A 54 -14.87 6.09 -7.73
CA THR A 54 -16.18 6.73 -7.90
C THR A 54 -16.01 8.16 -8.43
N LYS A 55 -16.77 8.51 -9.48
CA LYS A 55 -16.74 9.86 -10.07
C LYS A 55 -17.24 10.91 -9.08
N ALA A 56 -16.74 12.14 -9.20
CA ALA A 56 -17.22 13.27 -8.40
C ALA A 56 -18.75 13.38 -8.44
N GLY A 57 -19.37 13.42 -7.25
CA GLY A 57 -20.83 13.51 -7.08
C GLY A 57 -21.59 12.18 -7.06
N ALA A 58 -20.95 11.04 -7.37
CA ALA A 58 -21.55 9.72 -7.15
C ALA A 58 -21.23 9.21 -5.74
N LYS A 59 -22.16 8.47 -5.13
CA LYS A 59 -21.94 7.83 -3.84
C LYS A 59 -21.35 6.43 -4.04
N PRO A 60 -20.25 6.09 -3.36
CA PRO A 60 -19.77 4.72 -3.29
C PRO A 60 -20.86 3.74 -2.85
N VAL A 61 -20.79 2.50 -3.33
CA VAL A 61 -21.73 1.44 -2.95
C VAL A 61 -21.47 1.02 -1.50
N ALA A 62 -22.53 1.01 -0.69
CA ALA A 62 -22.49 0.43 0.64
C ALA A 62 -22.81 -1.07 0.60
N ILE A 63 -22.07 -1.86 1.37
CA ILE A 63 -22.28 -3.31 1.54
C ILE A 63 -22.23 -3.67 3.02
N ASN A 64 -22.78 -4.81 3.41
CA ASN A 64 -22.54 -5.33 4.76
C ASN A 64 -21.12 -5.89 4.85
N HIS A 65 -20.34 -5.48 5.84
CA HIS A 65 -19.01 -6.04 6.06
C HIS A 65 -18.57 -5.97 7.53
N LEU A 66 -17.50 -6.68 7.85
CA LEU A 66 -16.91 -6.74 9.19
C LEU A 66 -15.68 -5.82 9.36
N GLY A 67 -15.27 -5.16 8.28
CA GLY A 67 -14.08 -4.31 8.26
C GLY A 67 -12.79 -5.13 8.24
N ILE A 68 -12.76 -6.20 7.45
CA ILE A 68 -11.58 -7.05 7.24
C ILE A 68 -11.19 -7.10 5.77
N GLU A 69 -9.89 -7.13 5.50
CA GLU A 69 -9.36 -7.64 4.24
C GLU A 69 -8.93 -9.09 4.45
N THR A 70 -9.26 -9.94 3.49
CA THR A 70 -8.93 -11.37 3.55
C THR A 70 -8.33 -11.87 2.25
N LYS A 71 -7.63 -13.00 2.35
CA LYS A 71 -7.26 -13.85 1.22
C LYS A 71 -7.65 -15.29 1.53
N GLN A 72 -7.92 -16.08 0.51
CA GLN A 72 -8.17 -17.50 0.71
C GLN A 72 -6.91 -18.14 1.35
N ALA A 73 -7.12 -18.89 2.44
CA ALA A 73 -6.04 -19.63 3.07
C ALA A 73 -5.81 -20.98 2.36
N ALA A 74 -4.57 -21.46 2.35
CA ALA A 74 -4.21 -22.72 1.68
C ALA A 74 -4.99 -23.92 2.25
N ASP A 75 -5.20 -23.93 3.57
CA ASP A 75 -5.87 -25.02 4.30
C ASP A 75 -7.38 -24.80 4.47
N GLY A 76 -7.97 -23.88 3.70
CA GLY A 76 -9.39 -23.51 3.76
C GLY A 76 -9.69 -22.34 4.71
N GLY A 77 -10.84 -21.70 4.48
CA GLY A 77 -11.23 -20.45 5.14
C GLY A 77 -10.52 -19.23 4.55
N TYR A 78 -10.63 -18.11 5.27
CA TYR A 78 -10.16 -16.80 4.82
C TYR A 78 -9.20 -16.20 5.85
N LEU A 79 -7.93 -16.09 5.47
CA LEU A 79 -6.89 -15.45 6.26
C LEU A 79 -7.10 -13.93 6.25
N ILE A 80 -7.27 -13.35 7.44
CA ILE A 80 -7.32 -11.92 7.67
C ILE A 80 -5.93 -11.34 7.41
N THR A 81 -5.83 -10.48 6.40
CA THR A 81 -4.62 -9.71 6.10
C THR A 81 -4.66 -8.34 6.77
N ALA A 82 -5.84 -7.86 7.13
CA ALA A 82 -6.06 -6.62 7.85
C ALA A 82 -7.43 -6.58 8.53
N ALA A 83 -7.51 -5.92 9.69
CA ALA A 83 -8.76 -5.55 10.34
C ALA A 83 -8.73 -4.03 10.58
N LEU A 84 -9.77 -3.33 10.13
CA LEU A 84 -9.91 -1.87 10.20
C LEU A 84 -10.10 -1.43 11.67
N GLU A 85 -9.28 -0.51 12.18
CA GLU A 85 -9.39 -0.03 13.55
C GLU A 85 -10.78 0.60 13.82
N GLY A 86 -11.41 0.14 14.90
CA GLY A 86 -12.76 0.55 15.30
C GLY A 86 -13.92 -0.12 14.55
N TYR A 87 -13.66 -1.03 13.61
CA TYR A 87 -14.69 -1.79 12.89
C TYR A 87 -15.03 -3.12 13.60
N PRO A 88 -16.17 -3.77 13.24
CA PRO A 88 -16.69 -4.92 13.99
C PRO A 88 -15.69 -6.04 14.30
N ALA A 89 -14.89 -6.46 13.32
CA ALA A 89 -13.90 -7.52 13.54
C ALA A 89 -12.78 -7.07 14.49
N HIS A 90 -12.26 -5.85 14.31
CA HIS A 90 -11.25 -5.28 15.20
C HIS A 90 -11.80 -5.13 16.63
N ALA A 91 -13.02 -4.63 16.78
CA ALA A 91 -13.68 -4.47 18.08
C ALA A 91 -13.91 -5.82 18.79
N ALA A 92 -14.12 -6.89 18.02
CA ALA A 92 -14.23 -8.26 18.54
C ALA A 92 -12.86 -8.95 18.76
N GLY A 93 -11.75 -8.23 18.54
CA GLY A 93 -10.39 -8.72 18.80
C GLY A 93 -9.82 -9.62 17.69
N LEU A 94 -10.43 -9.66 16.51
CA LEU A 94 -9.84 -10.33 15.36
C LEU A 94 -8.65 -9.52 14.83
N GLU A 95 -7.60 -10.23 14.46
CA GLU A 95 -6.30 -9.66 14.11
C GLU A 95 -5.82 -10.19 12.76
N ARG A 96 -4.85 -9.48 12.17
CA ARG A 96 -4.08 -9.99 11.04
C ARG A 96 -3.42 -11.32 11.42
N GLY A 97 -3.61 -12.37 10.62
CA GLY A 97 -3.15 -13.73 10.94
C GLY A 97 -4.25 -14.69 11.34
N ASP A 98 -5.41 -14.19 11.77
CA ASP A 98 -6.55 -15.06 12.04
C ASP A 98 -7.13 -15.63 10.73
N ILE A 99 -7.59 -16.88 10.77
CA ILE A 99 -8.27 -17.54 9.63
C ILE A 99 -9.74 -17.73 10.00
N VAL A 100 -10.63 -16.99 9.36
CA VAL A 100 -12.09 -17.15 9.56
C VAL A 100 -12.56 -18.38 8.81
N LEU A 101 -13.27 -19.26 9.52
CA LEU A 101 -13.75 -20.53 9.00
C LEU A 101 -15.25 -20.49 8.73
N HIS A 102 -16.03 -20.08 9.73
CA HIS A 102 -17.48 -20.13 9.69
C HIS A 102 -18.12 -18.85 10.22
N ILE A 103 -19.35 -18.60 9.81
CA ILE A 103 -20.26 -17.58 10.32
C ILE A 103 -21.64 -18.20 10.50
N ASP A 104 -22.18 -18.11 11.70
CA ASP A 104 -23.46 -18.73 12.10
C ASP A 104 -23.56 -20.22 11.74
N GLY A 105 -22.43 -20.93 11.88
CA GLY A 105 -22.31 -22.37 11.62
C GLY A 105 -22.18 -22.76 10.13
N ALA A 106 -22.23 -21.81 9.19
CA ALA A 106 -21.98 -22.04 7.77
C ALA A 106 -20.59 -21.57 7.35
N ASP A 107 -20.06 -22.07 6.22
CA ASP A 107 -18.78 -21.64 5.67
C ASP A 107 -18.75 -20.12 5.46
N PHE A 108 -17.68 -19.49 5.96
CA PHE A 108 -17.50 -18.06 5.83
C PHE A 108 -17.06 -17.70 4.41
N HIS A 109 -17.70 -16.68 3.84
CA HIS A 109 -17.27 -16.01 2.62
C HIS A 109 -17.32 -14.48 2.85
N PRO A 110 -16.26 -13.73 2.49
CA PRO A 110 -16.09 -12.33 2.92
C PRO A 110 -17.15 -11.36 2.38
N VAL A 111 -17.78 -11.66 1.24
CA VAL A 111 -18.92 -10.89 0.70
C VAL A 111 -20.25 -11.62 0.91
N LEU A 112 -20.41 -12.82 0.35
CA LEU A 112 -21.68 -13.55 0.28
C LEU A 112 -22.31 -13.88 1.64
N SER A 113 -21.52 -14.13 2.69
CA SER A 113 -22.10 -14.48 4.00
C SER A 113 -22.98 -13.37 4.59
N LEU A 114 -22.68 -12.12 4.26
CA LEU A 114 -23.42 -10.94 4.75
C LEU A 114 -24.24 -10.26 3.65
N ASN A 115 -24.01 -10.64 2.39
CA ASN A 115 -24.64 -10.07 1.22
C ASN A 115 -25.05 -11.20 0.25
N PRO A 116 -26.09 -11.99 0.59
CA PRO A 116 -26.45 -13.18 -0.19
C PRO A 116 -26.90 -12.85 -1.62
N ARG A 117 -27.28 -11.60 -1.89
CA ARG A 117 -27.67 -11.09 -3.22
C ARG A 117 -26.62 -10.19 -3.89
N ALA A 118 -25.35 -10.32 -3.49
CA ALA A 118 -24.26 -9.51 -4.03
C ALA A 118 -24.01 -9.76 -5.54
N MET A 119 -24.30 -10.96 -6.04
CA MET A 119 -24.15 -11.30 -7.46
C MET A 119 -25.17 -10.56 -8.34
N GLU A 120 -26.35 -10.26 -7.80
CA GLU A 120 -27.37 -9.43 -8.43
C GLU A 120 -27.10 -7.92 -8.26
N GLY A 121 -26.08 -7.54 -7.48
CA GLY A 121 -25.79 -6.16 -7.14
C GLY A 121 -26.79 -5.54 -6.16
N GLU A 122 -27.52 -6.36 -5.40
CA GLU A 122 -28.50 -5.90 -4.41
C GLU A 122 -27.93 -5.96 -3.00
N PHE A 123 -27.90 -4.81 -2.31
CA PHE A 123 -27.42 -4.70 -0.94
C PHE A 123 -28.50 -4.09 -0.05
N ARG A 124 -28.77 -4.75 1.08
CA ARG A 124 -29.71 -4.27 2.10
C ARG A 124 -29.01 -4.24 3.44
N PRO A 125 -29.20 -3.19 4.25
CA PRO A 125 -28.63 -3.15 5.60
C PRO A 125 -28.98 -4.41 6.39
N HIS A 126 -27.97 -5.01 7.00
CA HIS A 126 -28.09 -6.16 7.87
C HIS A 126 -27.19 -5.95 9.08
N SER A 127 -27.80 -5.89 10.26
CA SER A 127 -27.12 -5.62 11.53
C SER A 127 -27.42 -6.71 12.57
N ALA A 128 -27.76 -7.92 12.13
CA ALA A 128 -27.92 -9.01 13.08
C ALA A 128 -26.55 -9.45 13.60
N LEU A 129 -26.48 -9.76 14.89
CA LEU A 129 -25.28 -10.29 15.50
C LEU A 129 -24.99 -11.67 14.92
N ALA A 130 -23.79 -11.83 14.37
CA ALA A 130 -23.31 -13.09 13.80
C ALA A 130 -22.20 -13.68 14.67
N GLU A 131 -22.15 -15.01 14.78
CA GLU A 131 -21.08 -15.73 15.46
C GLU A 131 -20.04 -16.22 14.46
N LEU A 132 -18.83 -15.67 14.53
CA LEU A 132 -17.67 -16.16 13.79
C LEU A 132 -16.99 -17.29 14.53
N THR A 133 -16.55 -18.29 13.78
CA THR A 133 -15.53 -19.26 14.21
C THR A 133 -14.25 -19.01 13.43
N TYR A 134 -13.13 -18.80 14.12
CA TYR A 134 -11.84 -18.51 13.49
C TYR A 134 -10.69 -19.25 14.17
N LYS A 135 -9.58 -19.40 13.46
CA LYS A 135 -8.33 -19.94 13.99
C LYS A 135 -7.34 -18.82 14.25
N ARG A 136 -6.66 -18.88 15.41
CA ARG A 136 -5.44 -18.12 15.71
C ARG A 136 -4.32 -19.13 15.94
N GLY A 137 -3.48 -19.33 14.93
CA GLY A 137 -2.59 -20.49 14.86
C GLY A 137 -3.36 -21.81 15.00
N ALA A 138 -3.01 -22.62 16.00
CA ALA A 138 -3.65 -23.92 16.24
C ALA A 138 -4.97 -23.82 17.05
N THR A 139 -5.29 -22.67 17.63
CA THR A 139 -6.46 -22.51 18.50
C THR A 139 -7.68 -22.09 17.71
N VAL A 140 -8.80 -22.79 17.90
CA VAL A 140 -10.12 -22.38 17.37
C VAL A 140 -10.82 -21.53 18.42
N LEU A 141 -11.32 -20.37 17.99
CA LEU A 141 -11.95 -19.35 18.81
C LEU A 141 -13.30 -18.96 18.18
N THR A 142 -14.17 -18.37 19.00
CA THR A 142 -15.41 -17.75 18.53
C THR A 142 -15.45 -16.27 18.91
N ALA A 143 -16.14 -15.48 18.09
CA ALA A 143 -16.38 -14.07 18.34
C ALA A 143 -17.76 -13.67 17.81
N ARG A 144 -18.46 -12.81 18.54
CA ARG A 144 -19.72 -12.23 18.07
C ARG A 144 -19.45 -10.87 17.45
N VAL A 145 -19.94 -10.66 16.23
CA VAL A 145 -19.72 -9.44 15.45
C VAL A 145 -21.04 -8.94 14.89
N GLU A 146 -21.25 -7.63 14.91
CA GLU A 146 -22.38 -6.99 14.26
C GLU A 146 -21.88 -6.32 12.98
N PRO A 147 -22.34 -6.72 11.78
CA PRO A 147 -21.90 -6.10 10.54
C PRO A 147 -22.28 -4.63 10.45
N VAL A 148 -21.45 -3.85 9.76
CA VAL A 148 -21.80 -2.47 9.36
C VAL A 148 -22.30 -2.47 7.92
N PHE A 149 -23.20 -1.54 7.60
CA PHE A 149 -23.63 -1.28 6.23
C PHE A 149 -23.08 0.08 5.76
N GLU A 150 -21.90 0.05 5.14
CA GLU A 150 -21.14 1.25 4.78
C GLU A 150 -20.34 1.01 3.48
N SER A 151 -19.92 2.09 2.82
CA SER A 151 -18.96 1.99 1.73
C SER A 151 -17.55 1.76 2.27
N LEU A 152 -16.75 0.95 1.58
CA LEU A 152 -15.35 0.73 1.98
C LEU A 152 -14.50 2.00 1.87
N TYR A 153 -14.93 2.99 1.09
CA TYR A 153 -14.28 4.31 1.06
C TYR A 153 -14.43 5.02 2.42
N ASP A 154 -15.66 5.10 2.94
CA ASP A 154 -15.91 5.71 4.24
C ASP A 154 -15.29 4.89 5.37
N SER A 155 -15.32 3.55 5.27
CA SER A 155 -14.74 2.70 6.29
C SER A 155 -13.23 2.85 6.44
N TYR A 156 -12.51 3.00 5.33
CA TYR A 156 -11.06 3.23 5.37
C TYR A 156 -10.72 4.61 5.93
N ARG A 157 -11.55 5.63 5.66
CA ARG A 157 -11.38 6.97 6.22
C ARG A 157 -11.59 6.95 7.74
N SER A 158 -12.68 6.34 8.20
CA SER A 158 -12.98 6.18 9.62
C SER A 158 -11.90 5.37 10.35
N ALA A 159 -11.43 4.27 9.75
CA ALA A 159 -10.35 3.46 10.32
C ALA A 159 -9.03 4.23 10.46
N THR A 160 -8.72 5.12 9.51
CA THR A 160 -7.53 6.00 9.61
C THR A 160 -7.61 6.89 10.86
N LEU A 161 -8.79 7.44 11.15
CA LEU A 161 -9.02 8.25 12.35
C LEU A 161 -8.87 7.44 13.63
N ASN A 162 -9.42 6.23 13.64
CA ASN A 162 -9.38 5.34 14.80
C ASN A 162 -8.01 4.71 15.05
N SER A 163 -7.09 4.80 14.09
CA SER A 163 -5.76 4.18 14.20
C SER A 163 -4.76 4.97 15.05
N VAL A 164 -5.04 6.25 15.33
CA VAL A 164 -4.03 7.14 15.92
C VAL A 164 -3.84 6.87 17.40
N LEU A 165 -2.61 6.57 17.80
CA LEU A 165 -2.23 6.24 19.17
C LEU A 165 -0.92 6.92 19.54
N SER A 166 -0.70 7.11 20.84
CA SER A 166 0.62 7.42 21.39
C SER A 166 0.84 6.58 22.64
N PHE A 167 2.07 6.10 22.82
CA PHE A 167 2.40 5.21 23.94
C PHE A 167 3.85 5.42 24.38
N ALA A 168 4.10 5.13 25.66
CA ALA A 168 5.44 5.19 26.23
C ALA A 168 6.27 3.97 25.82
N ALA A 169 7.52 4.20 25.44
CA ALA A 169 8.53 3.18 25.17
C ALA A 169 9.82 3.57 25.92
N GLY A 170 9.99 3.05 27.14
CA GLY A 170 11.06 3.50 28.04
C GLY A 170 10.85 4.96 28.48
N ASN A 171 11.84 5.82 28.24
CA ASN A 171 11.77 7.27 28.51
C ASN A 171 11.33 8.09 27.28
N LYS A 172 10.78 7.44 26.25
CA LYS A 172 10.33 8.04 24.99
C LYS A 172 8.83 7.87 24.81
N VAL A 173 8.22 8.71 23.98
CA VAL A 173 6.84 8.58 23.53
C VAL A 173 6.83 8.32 22.03
N ILE A 174 6.26 7.20 21.60
CA ILE A 174 6.10 6.87 20.19
C ILE A 174 4.66 7.14 19.78
N GLY A 175 4.48 7.84 18.67
CA GLY A 175 3.20 7.93 17.98
C GLY A 175 3.01 6.78 17.00
N TYR A 176 1.77 6.40 16.78
CA TYR A 176 1.39 5.46 15.74
C TYR A 176 0.22 6.04 14.96
N VAL A 177 0.26 5.91 13.65
CA VAL A 177 -0.84 6.23 12.76
C VAL A 177 -0.82 5.26 11.58
N ARG A 178 -1.98 4.70 11.25
CA ARG A 178 -2.17 3.90 10.05
C ARG A 178 -2.99 4.66 9.03
N LEU A 179 -2.43 4.85 7.85
CA LEU A 179 -3.14 5.49 6.74
C LEU A 179 -3.78 4.42 5.87
N TRP A 180 -5.00 3.99 6.21
CA TRP A 180 -5.73 3.04 5.38
C TRP A 180 -6.05 3.61 4.01
N ALA A 181 -6.35 4.91 3.96
CA ALA A 181 -6.56 5.60 2.72
C ALA A 181 -5.93 6.98 2.71
N LEU A 182 -5.42 7.34 1.55
CA LEU A 182 -5.19 8.73 1.19
C LEU A 182 -6.25 9.11 0.16
N THR A 183 -6.99 10.18 0.38
CA THR A 183 -8.13 10.53 -0.47
C THR A 183 -7.92 11.87 -1.17
N ARG A 184 -8.82 12.20 -2.10
CA ARG A 184 -8.81 13.47 -2.81
C ARG A 184 -9.54 14.58 -2.04
N GLU A 185 -10.29 14.22 -1.00
CA GLU A 185 -11.19 15.11 -0.27
C GLU A 185 -10.39 16.06 0.62
N THR A 186 -10.62 17.36 0.45
CA THR A 186 -9.90 18.39 1.21
C THR A 186 -10.12 18.25 2.71
N GLY A 187 -11.31 17.84 3.14
CA GLY A 187 -11.61 17.59 4.55
C GLY A 187 -10.76 16.48 5.16
N ASP A 188 -10.45 15.44 4.39
CA ASP A 188 -9.61 14.33 4.84
C ASP A 188 -8.15 14.77 4.99
N PHE A 189 -7.67 15.61 4.06
CA PHE A 189 -6.34 16.19 4.18
C PHE A 189 -6.21 17.06 5.44
N VAL A 190 -7.19 17.93 5.72
CA VAL A 190 -7.21 18.75 6.93
C VAL A 190 -7.21 17.87 8.18
N THR A 191 -8.02 16.81 8.17
CA THR A 191 -8.10 15.88 9.29
C THR A 191 -6.78 15.14 9.49
N LEU A 192 -6.17 14.63 8.42
CA LEU A 192 -4.85 14.00 8.48
C LEU A 192 -3.77 14.96 8.98
N SER A 193 -3.80 16.22 8.57
CA SER A 193 -2.90 17.26 9.08
C SER A 193 -3.07 17.45 10.59
N GLN A 194 -4.30 17.49 11.09
CA GLN A 194 -4.60 17.59 12.52
C GLN A 194 -4.13 16.34 13.30
N LEU A 195 -4.32 15.14 12.74
CA LEU A 195 -3.82 13.89 13.34
C LEU A 195 -2.30 13.89 13.45
N LEU A 196 -1.58 14.32 12.41
CA LEU A 196 -0.11 14.41 12.50
C LEU A 196 0.34 15.52 13.46
N GLN A 197 -0.40 16.62 13.54
CA GLN A 197 -0.15 17.69 14.49
C GLN A 197 -0.37 17.23 15.94
N SER A 198 -1.31 16.33 16.22
CA SER A 198 -1.50 15.76 17.56
C SER A 198 -0.34 14.85 17.97
N LEU A 199 0.37 14.26 17.01
CA LEU A 199 1.58 13.47 17.23
C LEU A 199 2.86 14.31 17.32
N HIS A 200 2.78 15.64 17.23
CA HIS A 200 3.96 16.54 17.20
C HIS A 200 4.92 16.34 18.38
N ASP A 201 4.40 16.06 19.57
CA ASP A 201 5.20 15.96 20.80
C ASP A 201 5.81 14.57 21.02
N THR A 202 5.45 13.58 20.21
CA THR A 202 6.08 12.25 20.21
C THR A 202 7.55 12.34 19.79
N ASP A 203 8.42 11.45 20.29
CA ASP A 203 9.84 11.39 19.92
C ASP A 203 10.07 10.80 18.52
N GLY A 204 9.11 10.01 18.03
CA GLY A 204 9.09 9.44 16.69
C GLY A 204 7.71 8.85 16.37
N ILE A 205 7.43 8.60 15.10
CA ILE A 205 6.18 7.94 14.69
C ILE A 205 6.43 6.64 13.93
N VAL A 206 5.60 5.65 14.20
CA VAL A 206 5.35 4.54 13.28
C VAL A 206 4.23 4.95 12.34
N LEU A 207 4.54 5.04 11.05
CA LEU A 207 3.59 5.31 9.98
C LEU A 207 3.26 3.99 9.27
N ASP A 208 2.08 3.44 9.49
CA ASP A 208 1.66 2.19 8.87
C ASP A 208 0.94 2.42 7.54
N LEU A 209 1.51 1.90 6.45
CA LEU A 209 0.97 1.97 5.10
C LEU A 209 0.55 0.60 4.57
N ARG A 210 0.57 -0.45 5.40
CA ARG A 210 0.07 -1.78 5.01
C ARG A 210 -1.42 -1.69 4.72
N ASN A 211 -1.85 -2.34 3.66
CA ASN A 211 -3.21 -2.32 3.11
C ASN A 211 -3.69 -0.96 2.60
N SER A 212 -2.84 0.08 2.62
CA SER A 212 -3.24 1.41 2.20
C SER A 212 -3.63 1.46 0.72
N TYR A 213 -4.62 2.29 0.40
CA TYR A 213 -5.09 2.54 -0.97
C TYR A 213 -5.40 4.02 -1.21
N GLY A 214 -5.58 4.39 -2.47
CA GLY A 214 -6.15 5.68 -2.85
C GLY A 214 -5.18 6.55 -3.62
N TYR A 215 -5.01 7.79 -3.18
CA TYR A 215 -4.51 8.91 -3.97
C TYR A 215 -3.39 9.64 -3.26
N LEU A 216 -2.34 10.02 -3.99
CA LEU A 216 -1.24 10.81 -3.44
C LEU A 216 -1.24 12.20 -4.08
N ALA A 217 -1.01 13.23 -3.27
CA ALA A 217 -0.78 14.59 -3.74
C ALA A 217 0.44 15.17 -3.04
N SER A 218 1.03 16.20 -3.64
CA SER A 218 2.20 16.89 -3.07
C SER A 218 2.00 17.36 -1.62
N GLU A 219 0.81 17.83 -1.25
CA GLU A 219 0.47 18.25 0.12
C GLU A 219 0.58 17.11 1.15
N HIS A 220 0.22 15.87 0.77
CA HIS A 220 0.38 14.71 1.64
C HIS A 220 1.84 14.43 1.96
N ILE A 221 2.74 14.68 1.00
CA ILE A 221 4.18 14.55 1.22
C ILE A 221 4.69 15.70 2.12
N ASP A 222 4.14 16.91 1.94
CA ASP A 222 4.56 18.07 2.72
C ASP A 222 4.31 17.91 4.22
N LEU A 223 3.30 17.12 4.62
CA LEU A 223 3.06 16.75 6.01
C LEU A 223 4.26 16.09 6.69
N PHE A 224 5.15 15.48 5.91
CA PHE A 224 6.33 14.78 6.41
C PHE A 224 7.63 15.41 5.95
N ARG A 225 7.66 16.41 5.06
CA ARG A 225 8.90 17.10 4.67
C ARG A 225 8.64 18.51 4.17
N ALA A 226 9.57 19.42 4.44
CA ALA A 226 9.37 20.82 4.06
C ALA A 226 9.86 21.18 2.66
N SER A 227 10.90 20.50 2.15
CA SER A 227 11.41 20.78 0.80
C SER A 227 10.77 19.85 -0.21
N ARG A 228 10.40 20.41 -1.37
CA ARG A 228 9.96 19.67 -2.56
C ARG A 228 11.07 19.49 -3.62
N SER A 229 12.31 19.90 -3.33
CA SER A 229 13.43 19.96 -4.28
C SER A 229 13.84 18.62 -4.91
N ASP A 230 13.55 17.52 -4.23
CA ASP A 230 13.89 16.13 -4.54
C ASP A 230 12.63 15.24 -4.54
N PHE A 231 11.48 15.86 -4.83
CA PHE A 231 10.27 15.10 -5.12
C PHE A 231 10.54 14.13 -6.28
N LEU A 232 9.92 12.96 -6.20
CA LEU A 232 9.98 11.97 -7.24
C LEU A 232 9.49 12.59 -8.55
N SER A 233 10.15 12.18 -9.62
CA SER A 233 9.80 12.54 -10.98
C SER A 233 9.04 11.39 -11.62
N ILE A 234 8.01 11.72 -12.39
CA ILE A 234 7.23 10.76 -13.16
C ILE A 234 7.55 10.99 -14.63
N SER A 235 7.85 9.93 -15.36
CA SER A 235 8.12 10.00 -16.80
C SER A 235 7.61 8.77 -17.51
N LEU A 236 7.60 8.80 -18.85
CA LEU A 236 7.16 7.68 -19.67
C LEU A 236 8.26 7.19 -20.59
N VAL A 237 8.39 5.86 -20.71
CA VAL A 237 9.35 5.22 -21.62
C VAL A 237 9.14 5.71 -23.06
N GLY A 238 10.22 6.24 -23.64
CA GLY A 238 10.28 6.70 -25.03
C GLY A 238 9.47 7.97 -25.31
N LYS A 239 9.00 8.69 -24.28
CA LYS A 239 8.23 9.92 -24.44
C LYS A 239 8.83 11.05 -23.61
N PRO A 240 9.77 11.83 -24.17
CA PRO A 240 10.33 13.00 -23.51
C PRO A 240 9.42 14.25 -23.56
N ASN A 241 8.21 14.16 -24.14
CA ASN A 241 7.31 15.30 -24.26
C ASN A 241 6.45 15.51 -23.00
N SER A 242 6.38 16.76 -22.52
CA SER A 242 5.62 17.14 -21.32
C SER A 242 4.15 16.71 -21.38
N ASN A 243 3.48 16.92 -22.52
CA ASN A 243 2.04 16.64 -22.65
C ASN A 243 1.66 15.16 -22.47
N ALA A 244 2.57 14.20 -22.73
CA ALA A 244 2.27 12.79 -22.48
C ALA A 244 2.52 12.41 -21.01
N ILE A 245 3.41 13.13 -20.34
CA ILE A 245 3.76 12.93 -18.93
C ILE A 245 2.69 13.56 -18.02
N GLU A 246 2.17 14.74 -18.39
CA GLU A 246 1.16 15.51 -17.64
C GLU A 246 -0.05 14.67 -17.15
N PRO A 247 -0.72 13.83 -17.98
CA PRO A 247 -1.82 12.99 -17.51
C PRO A 247 -1.41 12.00 -16.41
N GLU A 248 -0.23 11.39 -16.52
CA GLU A 248 0.25 10.42 -15.54
C GLU A 248 0.77 11.10 -14.28
N GLN A 249 1.47 12.23 -14.42
CA GLN A 249 1.86 13.08 -13.29
C GLN A 249 0.62 13.53 -12.51
N ASN A 250 -0.40 14.07 -13.18
CA ASN A 250 -1.64 14.51 -12.53
C ASN A 250 -2.48 13.37 -11.95
N ARG A 251 -2.30 12.14 -12.43
CA ARG A 251 -2.97 10.95 -11.90
C ARG A 251 -2.30 10.43 -10.63
N LEU A 252 -0.98 10.28 -10.67
CA LEU A 252 -0.19 9.60 -9.64
C LEU A 252 0.32 10.54 -8.55
N LEU A 253 0.74 11.76 -8.92
CA LEU A 253 1.20 12.79 -8.01
C LEU A 253 0.89 14.20 -8.56
N PRO A 254 -0.38 14.61 -8.56
CA PRO A 254 -0.78 15.95 -8.95
C PRO A 254 -0.10 17.01 -8.08
N ALA A 255 0.41 18.02 -8.78
CA ALA A 255 0.96 19.21 -8.16
C ALA A 255 -0.18 20.05 -7.57
N ARG A 256 0.00 20.47 -6.32
CA ARG A 256 -0.86 21.46 -5.65
C ARG A 256 0.02 22.56 -5.09
N GLN A 257 -0.57 23.73 -4.88
CA GLN A 257 0.13 24.84 -4.26
C GLN A 257 0.63 24.41 -2.87
N ARG A 258 1.85 24.81 -2.52
CA ARG A 258 2.37 24.55 -1.19
C ARG A 258 1.69 25.50 -0.21
N ASP A 259 1.18 24.95 0.89
CA ASP A 259 0.78 25.72 2.06
C ASP A 259 1.99 25.88 2.98
N ASP A 260 2.57 27.09 3.01
CA ASP A 260 3.75 27.38 3.84
C ASP A 260 3.42 27.44 5.34
N SER A 261 2.14 27.46 5.72
CA SER A 261 1.71 27.35 7.12
C SER A 261 1.79 25.91 7.65
N LEU A 262 1.82 24.92 6.74
CA LEU A 262 1.87 23.51 7.08
C LEU A 262 3.20 23.14 7.74
N ARG A 263 3.13 22.62 8.96
CA ARG A 263 4.31 22.17 9.70
C ARG A 263 4.55 20.69 9.46
N ALA A 264 5.59 20.39 8.68
CA ALA A 264 6.05 19.03 8.46
C ALA A 264 6.47 18.36 9.77
N TYR A 265 6.07 17.11 9.99
CA TYR A 265 6.64 16.27 11.06
C TYR A 265 8.12 16.01 10.78
N ARG A 266 9.02 16.40 11.69
CA ARG A 266 10.49 16.39 11.48
C ARG A 266 11.28 15.36 12.28
N LYS A 267 10.66 14.65 13.21
CA LYS A 267 11.33 13.64 14.06
C LYS A 267 11.40 12.28 13.34
N PRO A 268 12.12 11.27 13.87
CA PRO A 268 12.26 9.98 13.20
C PRO A 268 10.93 9.28 12.87
N ILE A 269 10.91 8.56 11.73
CA ILE A 269 9.75 7.83 11.23
C ILE A 269 10.16 6.40 10.87
N ALA A 270 9.44 5.41 11.38
CA ALA A 270 9.49 4.05 10.87
C ALA A 270 8.22 3.80 10.03
N ILE A 271 8.38 3.43 8.76
CA ILE A 271 7.24 3.19 7.86
C ILE A 271 7.04 1.69 7.71
N LEU A 272 5.86 1.18 8.07
CA LEU A 272 5.49 -0.22 7.83
C LEU A 272 4.94 -0.38 6.42
N ILE A 273 5.51 -1.31 5.66
CA ILE A 273 5.11 -1.66 4.29
C ILE A 273 5.12 -3.17 4.07
N ASP A 274 4.28 -3.64 3.16
CA ASP A 274 4.27 -5.03 2.68
C ASP A 274 3.66 -5.12 1.28
N SER A 275 3.38 -6.34 0.81
CA SER A 275 2.76 -6.58 -0.50
C SER A 275 1.34 -6.05 -0.63
N SER A 276 0.67 -5.63 0.46
CA SER A 276 -0.65 -5.01 0.42
C SER A 276 -0.61 -3.48 0.43
N THR A 277 0.56 -2.86 0.60
CA THR A 277 0.80 -1.43 0.33
C THR A 277 0.74 -1.18 -1.18
N ARG A 278 -0.20 -0.35 -1.65
CA ARG A 278 -0.54 -0.22 -3.08
C ARG A 278 -0.51 1.23 -3.57
N GLY A 279 0.03 1.44 -4.78
CA GLY A 279 -0.12 2.67 -5.57
C GLY A 279 0.37 3.92 -4.85
N ALA A 280 -0.56 4.83 -4.53
CA ALA A 280 -0.27 6.09 -3.83
C ALA A 280 0.55 5.91 -2.55
N ALA A 281 0.27 4.87 -1.76
CA ALA A 281 0.99 4.59 -0.53
C ALA A 281 2.43 4.11 -0.80
N GLU A 282 2.65 3.38 -1.89
CA GLU A 282 3.99 2.98 -2.31
C GLU A 282 4.82 4.20 -2.74
N LEU A 283 4.21 5.13 -3.48
CA LEU A 283 4.86 6.38 -3.85
C LEU A 283 5.17 7.28 -2.64
N LEU A 284 4.28 7.30 -1.64
CA LEU A 284 4.54 8.01 -0.38
C LEU A 284 5.73 7.37 0.35
N ALA A 285 5.72 6.05 0.53
CA ALA A 285 6.82 5.32 1.16
C ALA A 285 8.14 5.55 0.42
N TYR A 286 8.13 5.46 -0.92
CA TYR A 286 9.28 5.72 -1.78
C TYR A 286 9.82 7.14 -1.61
N GLN A 287 8.94 8.13 -1.61
CA GLN A 287 9.31 9.53 -1.45
C GLN A 287 9.93 9.82 -0.09
N LEU A 288 9.33 9.29 0.98
CA LEU A 288 9.79 9.54 2.35
C LEU A 288 11.05 8.76 2.68
N ALA A 289 11.28 7.59 2.06
CA ALA A 289 12.49 6.81 2.23
C ALA A 289 13.78 7.54 1.79
N LYS A 290 13.67 8.64 1.02
CA LYS A 290 14.80 9.52 0.68
C LYS A 290 15.34 10.34 1.87
N LEU A 291 14.62 10.39 2.99
CA LEU A 291 15.01 11.15 4.18
C LEU A 291 15.80 10.26 5.15
N ASP A 292 16.93 10.74 5.65
CA ASP A 292 17.81 9.96 6.55
C ASP A 292 17.13 9.50 7.85
N ARG A 293 16.17 10.28 8.34
CA ARG A 293 15.37 9.99 9.56
C ARG A 293 14.22 9.01 9.33
N VAL A 294 14.04 8.52 8.11
CA VAL A 294 12.99 7.58 7.74
C VAL A 294 13.60 6.20 7.53
N THR A 295 12.98 5.17 8.12
CA THR A 295 13.34 3.77 7.86
C THR A 295 12.10 2.97 7.49
N THR A 296 12.08 2.41 6.29
CA THR A 296 11.03 1.47 5.87
C THR A 296 11.28 0.08 6.46
N VAL A 297 10.23 -0.54 6.98
CA VAL A 297 10.24 -1.80 7.73
C VAL A 297 9.16 -2.72 7.17
N GLY A 298 9.46 -4.01 7.04
CA GLY A 298 8.47 -5.02 6.64
C GLY A 298 8.92 -5.84 5.43
N GLU A 299 8.05 -5.94 4.43
CA GLU A 299 8.26 -6.76 3.23
C GLU A 299 8.21 -5.89 1.96
N PRO A 300 8.78 -6.35 0.83
CA PRO A 300 8.69 -5.63 -0.43
C PRO A 300 7.23 -5.39 -0.85
N THR A 301 6.94 -4.18 -1.33
CA THR A 301 5.65 -3.89 -1.98
C THR A 301 5.64 -4.43 -3.41
N LEU A 302 4.47 -4.50 -4.04
CA LEU A 302 4.32 -5.14 -5.36
C LEU A 302 4.60 -4.21 -6.55
N GLY A 303 4.67 -2.89 -6.34
CA GLY A 303 4.79 -1.90 -7.41
C GLY A 303 3.51 -1.84 -8.25
N ARG A 304 2.37 -1.49 -7.65
CA ARG A 304 1.07 -1.45 -8.35
C ARG A 304 0.66 0.00 -8.66
N LEU A 305 1.25 0.60 -9.70
CA LEU A 305 0.95 1.99 -10.14
C LEU A 305 -0.12 2.07 -11.24
N GLY A 306 -0.54 0.91 -11.74
CA GLY A 306 -1.60 0.74 -12.71
C GLY A 306 -2.98 1.18 -12.22
N ARG A 307 -4.00 0.72 -12.94
CA ARG A 307 -5.40 0.99 -12.62
C ARG A 307 -6.26 -0.21 -12.94
N TYR A 308 -7.36 -0.37 -12.22
CA TYR A 308 -8.37 -1.33 -12.63
C TYR A 308 -9.20 -0.77 -13.78
N GLN A 309 -9.51 -1.62 -14.76
CA GLN A 309 -10.39 -1.31 -15.87
C GLN A 309 -11.61 -2.21 -15.80
N ARG A 310 -12.79 -1.61 -15.85
CA ARG A 310 -14.03 -2.37 -15.83
C ARG A 310 -14.32 -2.98 -17.20
N ARG A 311 -14.50 -4.30 -17.22
CA ARG A 311 -14.95 -5.09 -18.38
C ARG A 311 -16.16 -5.93 -17.97
N GLY A 312 -17.35 -5.35 -18.13
CA GLY A 312 -18.59 -5.97 -17.65
C GLY A 312 -18.65 -6.04 -16.12
N GLY A 313 -18.80 -7.24 -15.58
CA GLY A 313 -18.85 -7.53 -14.14
C GLY A 313 -17.49 -7.69 -13.47
N VAL A 314 -16.38 -7.56 -14.22
CA VAL A 314 -15.01 -7.79 -13.75
C VAL A 314 -14.21 -6.49 -13.80
N LEU A 315 -13.30 -6.32 -12.83
CA LEU A 315 -12.29 -5.27 -12.80
C LEU A 315 -10.91 -5.91 -13.04
N ASP A 316 -10.30 -5.62 -14.18
CA ASP A 316 -8.98 -6.16 -14.52
C ASP A 316 -7.90 -5.13 -14.21
N TYR A 317 -6.89 -5.53 -13.46
CA TYR A 317 -5.74 -4.69 -13.22
C TYR A 317 -4.92 -4.48 -14.51
N SER A 318 -4.75 -3.23 -14.90
CA SER A 318 -3.92 -2.80 -16.03
C SER A 318 -2.66 -2.12 -15.49
N ALA A 319 -1.53 -2.83 -15.60
CA ALA A 319 -0.23 -2.37 -15.15
C ALA A 319 0.22 -1.06 -15.85
N ALA A 320 1.00 -0.24 -15.15
CA ALA A 320 1.57 1.00 -15.66
C ALA A 320 2.99 0.79 -16.22
N ASP A 321 3.19 -0.19 -17.10
CA ASP A 321 4.52 -0.67 -17.55
C ASP A 321 5.41 0.39 -18.22
N ARG A 322 4.80 1.50 -18.66
CA ARG A 322 5.51 2.60 -19.30
C ARG A 322 5.90 3.71 -18.34
N VAL A 323 5.40 3.69 -17.10
CA VAL A 323 5.66 4.72 -16.09
C VAL A 323 6.99 4.44 -15.41
N LEU A 324 7.82 5.47 -15.36
CA LEU A 324 9.08 5.46 -14.62
C LEU A 324 8.98 6.43 -13.45
N ILE A 325 9.50 6.01 -12.30
CA ILE A 325 9.68 6.83 -11.10
C ILE A 325 11.17 7.09 -10.92
N ASP A 326 11.56 8.37 -10.94
CA ASP A 326 12.98 8.78 -10.94
C ASP A 326 13.82 8.07 -12.01
N GLY A 327 13.23 7.91 -13.20
CA GLY A 327 13.86 7.25 -14.35
C GLY A 327 13.92 5.72 -14.26
N ASN A 328 13.38 5.10 -13.20
CA ASN A 328 13.41 3.67 -12.98
C ASN A 328 12.04 3.02 -13.15
N VAL A 329 12.01 1.77 -13.61
CA VAL A 329 10.80 0.95 -13.57
C VAL A 329 10.38 0.77 -12.12
N PHE A 330 9.10 1.00 -11.84
CA PHE A 330 8.52 0.83 -10.50
C PHE A 330 7.45 -0.26 -10.49
N GLU A 331 6.67 -0.37 -11.57
CA GLU A 331 5.64 -1.40 -11.72
C GLU A 331 6.24 -2.80 -11.59
N GLY A 332 5.65 -3.66 -10.74
CA GLY A 332 6.15 -5.00 -10.44
C GLY A 332 7.41 -5.06 -9.56
N ILE A 333 8.03 -3.92 -9.21
CA ILE A 333 9.24 -3.83 -8.38
C ILE A 333 8.94 -3.26 -7.00
N GLY A 334 8.19 -2.15 -6.96
CA GLY A 334 7.77 -1.50 -5.72
C GLY A 334 8.92 -0.96 -4.87
N VAL A 335 8.66 -0.87 -3.56
CA VAL A 335 9.60 -0.39 -2.54
C VAL A 335 10.17 -1.59 -1.80
N LYS A 336 11.51 -1.70 -1.75
CA LYS A 336 12.19 -2.64 -0.88
C LYS A 336 12.40 -2.01 0.51
N PRO A 337 12.01 -2.68 1.61
CA PRO A 337 12.20 -2.13 2.95
C PRO A 337 13.69 -2.07 3.31
N LYS A 338 14.11 -0.98 3.97
CA LYS A 338 15.47 -0.83 4.51
C LYS A 338 15.74 -1.85 5.63
N ARG A 339 14.70 -2.22 6.38
CA ARG A 339 14.73 -3.29 7.38
C ARG A 339 13.69 -4.34 7.05
N LYS A 340 14.15 -5.51 6.58
CA LYS A 340 13.27 -6.64 6.32
C LYS A 340 12.72 -7.20 7.63
N ALA A 341 11.41 -7.33 7.72
CA ALA A 341 10.69 -7.96 8.82
C ALA A 341 9.53 -8.79 8.24
N PRO A 342 9.59 -10.13 8.26
CA PRO A 342 8.49 -10.95 7.76
C PRO A 342 7.29 -10.88 8.70
N PHE A 343 6.08 -11.08 8.15
CA PHE A 343 4.90 -11.39 8.95
C PHE A 343 4.55 -12.89 8.78
N PRO A 344 5.12 -13.79 9.60
CA PRO A 344 4.83 -15.21 9.52
C PRO A 344 3.42 -15.50 10.06
N PHE A 345 2.43 -15.49 9.17
CA PHE A 345 1.02 -15.77 9.49
C PHE A 345 0.81 -17.14 10.17
N GLU A 346 1.73 -18.08 9.97
CA GLU A 346 1.68 -19.44 10.53
C GLU A 346 2.20 -19.53 11.96
N THR A 347 3.03 -18.58 12.40
CA THR A 347 3.56 -18.58 13.76
C THR A 347 2.70 -17.73 14.66
N VAL A 348 2.30 -18.31 15.80
CA VAL A 348 1.62 -17.57 16.87
C VAL A 348 2.65 -16.70 17.59
N SER A 349 2.94 -15.53 17.05
CA SER A 349 3.53 -14.46 17.86
C SER A 349 2.39 -13.68 18.52
N ARG A 350 2.49 -13.40 19.83
CA ARG A 350 1.63 -12.38 20.42
C ARG A 350 2.01 -11.03 19.81
N GLY A 351 1.03 -10.35 19.24
CA GLY A 351 1.21 -9.05 18.62
C GLY A 351 1.91 -9.09 17.26
N ASP A 352 2.09 -7.91 16.70
CA ASP A 352 2.59 -7.70 15.35
C ASP A 352 4.14 -7.63 15.33
N PRO A 353 4.84 -8.60 14.73
CA PRO A 353 6.30 -8.63 14.70
C PRO A 353 6.90 -7.50 13.86
N GLN A 354 6.22 -7.05 12.80
CA GLN A 354 6.70 -5.94 11.99
C GLN A 354 6.60 -4.63 12.77
N PHE A 355 5.49 -4.42 13.49
CA PHE A 355 5.34 -3.29 14.39
C PHE A 355 6.42 -3.26 15.47
N GLN A 356 6.74 -4.40 16.09
CA GLN A 356 7.80 -4.47 17.09
C GLN A 356 9.17 -4.09 16.51
N VAL A 357 9.48 -4.53 15.27
CA VAL A 357 10.71 -4.13 14.59
C VAL A 357 10.71 -2.62 14.32
N ALA A 358 9.59 -2.03 13.90
CA ALA A 358 9.50 -0.59 13.68
C ALA A 358 9.72 0.21 14.97
N VAL A 359 9.14 -0.22 16.08
CA VAL A 359 9.40 0.36 17.41
C VAL A 359 10.88 0.27 17.78
N ASN A 360 11.50 -0.91 17.61
CA ASN A 360 12.92 -1.10 17.90
C ASN A 360 13.82 -0.22 17.04
N VAL A 361 13.48 -0.04 15.76
CA VAL A 361 14.17 0.87 14.84
C VAL A 361 14.11 2.31 15.33
N LEU A 362 12.94 2.77 15.77
CA LEU A 362 12.78 4.12 16.35
C LEU A 362 13.61 4.26 17.62
N MET A 363 13.51 3.32 18.55
CA MET A 363 14.26 3.33 19.81
C MET A 363 15.78 3.34 19.61
N GLY A 364 16.28 2.85 18.47
CA GLY A 364 17.70 2.90 18.12
C GLY A 364 18.19 4.26 17.62
N VAL A 365 17.28 5.21 17.33
CA VAL A 365 17.63 6.52 16.74
C VAL A 365 17.09 7.74 17.50
N ILE A 366 16.13 7.58 18.42
CA ILE A 366 15.50 8.68 19.19
C ILE A 366 16.14 8.95 20.55
#